data_AF-A0A3D3USF9-F1
#
_entry.id   AF-A0A3D3USF9-F1
#
_cell.length_a   1.000
_cell.length_b   1.000
_cell.length_c   1.000
_cell.angle_alpha   90.00
_cell.angle_beta   90.00
_cell.angle_gamma   90.00
#
_symmetry.space_group_name_H-M   'P 1'
#
loop_
_entity.id
_entity.type
_entity.pdbx_description
1 polymer ?
#
loop_
_entity_poly.entity_id
_entity_poly.type
_entity_poly.pdbx_seq_one_letter_code
_entity_poly.pdbx_strand_id
1 'polypeptide(L)'
;MRLRMTLIFAAAGVMFISGCCLRFSDQASNAVFNVGDTITTSGTDIAVEQFQYANGTWTSDGSARVDTSQYSGGSGKDLNARNVNLRFMFDYPVDKITLKFGELGGNNNIKVNNDFRNVQDLVSLNGNTVGGAQVTVSAVQQGNNWYGDMAIEGAIDNFVIGGQELWLDDICPIK
;
A
#
# COMPACT_ATOMS: atom_id res chain seq x y z
N MET A 1 43.16 41.46 -14.51
CA MET A 1 41.97 40.58 -14.65
C MET A 1 41.67 40.01 -13.26
N ARG A 2 40.66 40.54 -12.55
CA ARG A 2 40.32 40.12 -11.18
C ARG A 2 39.34 38.95 -11.24
N LEU A 3 39.76 37.78 -10.74
CA LEU A 3 38.95 36.57 -10.69
C LEU A 3 37.91 36.71 -9.56
N ARG A 4 36.61 36.66 -9.88
CA ARG A 4 35.53 36.59 -8.90
C ARG A 4 35.35 35.12 -8.51
N MET A 5 35.69 34.78 -7.27
CA MET A 5 35.42 33.46 -6.70
C MET A 5 34.04 33.51 -6.03
N THR A 6 33.04 32.92 -6.69
CA THR A 6 31.69 32.79 -6.14
C THR A 6 31.68 31.62 -5.17
N LEU A 7 31.55 31.91 -3.87
CA LEU A 7 31.28 30.90 -2.85
C LEU A 7 29.81 30.47 -2.93
N ILE A 8 29.58 29.21 -3.28
CA ILE A 8 28.26 28.57 -3.23
C ILE A 8 28.08 28.01 -1.82
N PHE A 9 27.16 28.58 -1.05
CA PHE A 9 26.69 27.98 0.19
C PHE A 9 25.67 26.88 -0.16
N ALA A 10 26.07 25.62 0.00
CA ALA A 10 25.12 24.51 -0.01
C ALA A 10 24.45 24.45 1.37
N ALA A 11 23.19 24.85 1.45
CA ALA A 11 22.37 24.62 2.64
C ALA A 11 22.02 23.12 2.70
N ALA A 12 22.62 22.41 3.65
CA ALA A 12 22.19 21.05 3.99
C ALA A 12 20.83 21.15 4.70
N GLY A 13 19.75 21.02 3.92
CA GLY A 13 18.42 20.85 4.47
C GLY A 13 18.33 19.50 5.16
N VAL A 14 18.06 19.51 6.47
CA VAL A 14 17.67 18.29 7.19
C VAL A 14 16.27 17.93 6.70
N MET A 15 16.21 16.97 5.77
CA MET A 15 14.97 16.41 5.25
C MET A 15 14.41 15.48 6.34
N PHE A 16 13.41 15.95 7.09
CA PHE A 16 12.56 15.04 7.84
C PHE A 16 11.79 14.22 6.81
N ILE A 17 12.25 12.99 6.54
CA ILE A 17 11.53 12.05 5.67
C ILE A 17 10.34 11.54 6.50
N SER A 18 9.30 12.34 6.66
CA SER A 18 7.96 11.76 6.70
C SER A 18 7.77 11.14 5.32
N GLY A 19 7.74 9.81 5.23
CA GLY A 19 7.56 9.12 3.96
C GLY A 19 6.35 9.73 3.23
N CYS A 20 6.58 10.30 2.03
CA CYS A 20 5.48 10.83 1.25
C CYS A 20 4.51 9.68 0.98
N CYS A 21 3.22 9.87 1.27
CA CYS A 21 2.23 8.83 1.00
C CYS A 21 2.24 8.47 -0.49
N LEU A 22 2.19 7.17 -0.78
CA LEU A 22 2.07 6.65 -2.12
C LEU A 22 0.63 6.88 -2.58
N ARG A 23 0.49 7.63 -3.68
CA ARG A 23 -0.79 8.12 -4.23
C ARG A 23 -1.05 7.74 -5.68
N PHE A 24 -0.10 7.05 -6.31
CA PHE A 24 -0.17 6.59 -7.70
C PHE A 24 -0.47 7.68 -8.76
N SER A 25 -0.44 8.96 -8.40
CA SER A 25 -0.72 10.09 -9.30
C SER A 25 0.30 10.21 -10.43
N ASP A 26 1.51 9.68 -10.23
CA ASP A 26 2.58 9.59 -11.21
C ASP A 26 2.39 8.45 -12.22
N GLN A 27 1.48 7.52 -11.96
CA GLN A 27 1.18 6.41 -12.88
C GLN A 27 0.16 6.83 -13.95
N ALA A 28 0.27 6.22 -15.13
CA ALA A 28 -0.73 6.38 -16.19
C ALA A 28 -2.09 5.78 -15.74
N SER A 29 -3.18 6.49 -16.00
CA SER A 29 -4.52 5.96 -15.71
C SER A 29 -4.79 4.70 -16.53
N ASN A 30 -5.41 3.69 -15.92
CA ASN A 30 -5.62 2.36 -16.51
C ASN A 30 -4.35 1.56 -16.80
N ALA A 31 -3.17 1.97 -16.31
CA ALA A 31 -1.99 1.12 -16.33
C ALA A 31 -2.29 -0.21 -15.61
N VAL A 32 -1.86 -1.32 -16.20
CA VAL A 32 -2.06 -2.68 -15.68
C VAL A 32 -0.71 -3.31 -15.45
N PHE A 33 -0.55 -3.96 -14.30
CA PHE A 33 0.67 -4.65 -13.88
C PHE A 33 0.31 -6.07 -13.48
N ASN A 34 0.93 -7.06 -14.13
CA ASN A 34 0.67 -8.47 -13.88
C ASN A 34 1.60 -9.00 -12.78
N VAL A 35 1.32 -10.20 -12.29
CA VAL A 35 2.22 -10.88 -11.35
C VAL A 35 3.63 -11.00 -11.95
N GLY A 36 4.63 -10.59 -11.17
CA GLY A 36 6.04 -10.49 -11.59
C GLY A 36 6.49 -9.08 -11.99
N ASP A 37 5.55 -8.17 -12.26
CA ASP A 37 5.87 -6.77 -12.54
C ASP A 37 6.25 -6.00 -11.27
N THR A 38 6.88 -4.84 -11.46
CA THR A 38 7.18 -3.87 -10.40
C THR A 38 6.56 -2.51 -10.76
N ILE A 39 5.86 -1.90 -9.81
CA ILE A 39 5.33 -0.55 -9.90
C ILE A 39 6.26 0.36 -9.12
N THR A 40 6.79 1.40 -9.73
CA THR A 40 7.54 2.44 -9.02
C THR A 40 6.68 3.68 -8.89
N THR A 41 6.32 4.07 -7.67
CA THR A 41 5.57 5.30 -7.40
C THR A 41 6.21 6.08 -6.26
N SER A 42 6.34 7.40 -6.42
CA SER A 42 6.91 8.27 -5.38
C SER A 42 8.28 7.79 -4.85
N GLY A 43 9.07 7.12 -5.70
CA GLY A 43 10.38 6.54 -5.36
C GLY A 43 10.33 5.22 -4.57
N THR A 44 9.15 4.65 -4.31
CA THR A 44 8.99 3.32 -3.69
C THR A 44 8.62 2.30 -4.75
N ASP A 45 9.28 1.15 -4.71
CA ASP A 45 8.95 0.00 -5.55
C ASP A 45 7.89 -0.88 -4.87
N ILE A 46 6.97 -1.40 -5.67
CA ILE A 46 5.91 -2.31 -5.26
C ILE A 46 5.97 -3.52 -6.18
N ALA A 47 6.28 -4.70 -5.62
CA ALA A 47 6.25 -5.94 -6.38
C ALA A 47 4.81 -6.48 -6.45
N VAL A 48 4.40 -6.91 -7.64
CA VAL A 48 3.10 -7.56 -7.87
C VAL A 48 3.28 -9.07 -7.74
N GLU A 49 2.66 -9.64 -6.72
CA GLU A 49 2.84 -11.04 -6.30
C GLU A 49 1.57 -11.86 -6.46
N GLN A 50 1.71 -13.19 -6.42
CA GLN A 50 0.59 -14.13 -6.46
C GLN A 50 -0.40 -13.87 -5.34
N PHE A 51 -1.68 -14.12 -5.62
CA PHE A 51 -2.78 -14.00 -4.66
C PHE A 51 -3.26 -15.37 -4.20
N GLN A 52 -3.89 -15.41 -3.03
CA GLN A 52 -4.49 -16.63 -2.47
C GLN A 52 -5.99 -16.44 -2.35
N TYR A 53 -6.76 -17.29 -3.01
CA TYR A 53 -8.21 -17.32 -2.84
C TYR A 53 -8.60 -17.83 -1.44
N ALA A 54 -9.83 -17.53 -1.01
CA ALA A 54 -10.36 -17.96 0.30
C ALA A 54 -10.27 -19.48 0.54
N ASN A 55 -10.22 -20.29 -0.53
CA ASN A 55 -10.06 -21.74 -0.45
C ASN A 55 -8.59 -22.20 -0.28
N GLY A 56 -7.64 -21.27 -0.14
CA GLY A 56 -6.22 -21.54 0.02
C GLY A 56 -5.43 -21.70 -1.30
N THR A 57 -6.09 -21.71 -2.46
CA THR A 57 -5.45 -21.87 -3.77
C THR A 57 -4.74 -20.58 -4.17
N TRP A 58 -3.50 -20.70 -4.66
CA TRP A 58 -2.72 -19.58 -5.17
C TRP A 58 -2.91 -19.39 -6.68
N THR A 59 -2.88 -18.15 -7.13
CA THR A 59 -2.98 -17.77 -8.55
C THR A 59 -1.96 -16.70 -8.93
N SER A 60 -1.51 -16.76 -10.18
CA SER A 60 -0.74 -15.71 -10.85
C SER A 60 -1.54 -14.96 -11.93
N ASP A 61 -2.83 -15.27 -12.11
CA ASP A 61 -3.64 -14.77 -13.22
C ASP A 61 -4.24 -13.37 -12.96
N GLY A 62 -4.01 -12.81 -11.77
CA GLY A 62 -4.45 -11.48 -11.39
C GLY A 62 -3.59 -10.35 -11.96
N SER A 63 -4.07 -9.12 -11.79
CA SER A 63 -3.30 -7.92 -12.16
C SER A 63 -3.68 -6.68 -11.34
N ALA A 64 -2.70 -5.90 -10.90
CA ALA A 64 -2.95 -4.59 -10.35
C ALA A 64 -3.33 -3.59 -11.46
N ARG A 65 -4.25 -2.66 -11.20
CA ARG A 65 -4.62 -1.61 -12.15
C ARG A 65 -4.75 -0.25 -11.47
N VAL A 66 -4.16 0.77 -12.08
CA VAL A 66 -4.35 2.16 -11.66
C VAL A 66 -5.74 2.62 -12.08
N ASP A 67 -6.55 2.99 -11.10
CA ASP A 67 -7.96 3.31 -11.23
C ASP A 67 -8.24 4.75 -10.78
N THR A 68 -9.17 5.43 -11.45
CA THR A 68 -9.55 6.82 -11.17
C THR A 68 -10.95 6.95 -10.60
N SER A 69 -11.61 5.84 -10.26
CA SER A 69 -12.95 5.83 -9.67
C SER A 69 -12.99 6.24 -8.20
N GLN A 70 -11.84 6.32 -7.52
CA GLN A 70 -11.72 6.81 -6.13
C GLN A 70 -12.53 5.99 -5.11
N TYR A 71 -12.53 4.66 -5.27
CA TYR A 71 -13.21 3.76 -4.34
C TYR A 71 -12.54 3.73 -2.97
N SER A 72 -11.25 4.01 -2.86
CA SER A 72 -10.58 4.08 -1.54
C SER A 72 -10.93 5.34 -0.74
N GLY A 73 -11.43 6.39 -1.41
CA GLY A 73 -11.59 7.73 -0.82
C GLY A 73 -10.28 8.45 -0.53
N GLY A 74 -9.16 8.01 -1.13
CA GLY A 74 -7.87 8.68 -1.04
C GLY A 74 -7.76 9.97 -1.85
N SER A 75 -6.60 10.61 -1.74
CA SER A 75 -6.29 11.89 -2.39
C SER A 75 -5.60 11.78 -3.76
N GLY A 76 -5.21 10.57 -4.15
CA GLY A 76 -4.47 10.23 -5.35
C GLY A 76 -5.32 9.49 -6.38
N LYS A 77 -4.72 8.53 -7.09
CA LYS A 77 -5.43 7.50 -7.86
C LYS A 77 -5.44 6.22 -7.04
N ASP A 78 -6.43 5.38 -7.22
CA ASP A 78 -6.41 4.08 -6.55
C ASP A 78 -5.47 3.11 -7.28
N LEU A 79 -4.85 2.21 -6.52
CA LEU A 79 -4.35 0.96 -7.05
C LEU A 79 -5.35 -0.16 -6.71
N ASN A 80 -6.02 -0.68 -7.73
CA ASN A 80 -6.91 -1.82 -7.60
C ASN A 80 -6.11 -3.13 -7.72
N ALA A 81 -6.15 -4.00 -6.72
CA ALA A 81 -5.33 -5.22 -6.66
C ALA A 81 -5.78 -6.33 -7.63
N ARG A 82 -7.10 -6.54 -7.82
CA ARG A 82 -7.69 -7.55 -8.74
C ARG A 82 -6.96 -8.90 -8.78
N ASN A 83 -6.97 -9.60 -7.65
CA ASN A 83 -6.35 -10.93 -7.46
C ASN A 83 -4.82 -10.93 -7.52
N VAL A 84 -4.17 -9.89 -6.98
CA VAL A 84 -2.72 -9.88 -6.71
C VAL A 84 -2.45 -9.45 -5.28
N ASN A 85 -1.26 -9.78 -4.81
CA ASN A 85 -0.66 -9.20 -3.62
C ASN A 85 0.28 -8.05 -4.04
N LEU A 86 0.31 -6.97 -3.27
CA LEU A 86 1.17 -5.81 -3.49
C LEU A 86 2.19 -5.74 -2.35
N ARG A 87 3.46 -6.04 -2.63
CA ARG A 87 4.54 -5.97 -1.63
C ARG A 87 5.26 -4.64 -1.75
N PHE A 88 5.16 -3.82 -0.71
CA PHE A 88 5.78 -2.50 -0.65
C PHE A 88 7.24 -2.62 -0.18
N MET A 89 8.17 -2.09 -0.95
CA MET A 89 9.61 -2.21 -0.70
C MET A 89 10.16 -0.91 -0.11
N PHE A 90 9.93 -0.69 1.19
CA PHE A 90 10.51 0.44 1.91
C PHE A 90 12.01 0.19 2.18
N ASP A 91 12.85 1.20 1.94
CA ASP A 91 14.31 1.14 2.11
C ASP A 91 14.77 1.60 3.51
N TYR A 92 13.83 1.72 4.45
CA TYR A 92 14.06 2.09 5.84
C TYR A 92 13.15 1.31 6.78
N PRO A 93 13.50 1.21 8.09
CA PRO A 93 12.62 0.63 9.09
C PRO A 93 11.31 1.41 9.21
N VAL A 94 10.18 0.72 9.14
CA VAL A 94 8.84 1.31 9.22
C VAL A 94 8.22 0.98 10.58
N ASP A 95 7.79 2.00 11.31
CA ASP A 95 7.15 1.87 12.62
C ASP A 95 5.62 1.92 12.52
N LYS A 96 5.10 2.46 11.40
CA LYS A 96 3.67 2.52 11.14
C LYS A 96 3.37 2.64 9.65
N ILE A 97 2.30 1.99 9.21
CA ILE A 97 1.69 2.21 7.90
C ILE A 97 0.25 2.62 8.13
N THR A 98 -0.17 3.72 7.49
CA THR A 98 -1.60 4.02 7.31
C THR A 98 -1.96 3.89 5.84
N LEU A 99 -3.19 3.47 5.56
CA LEU A 99 -3.71 3.41 4.19
C LEU A 99 -5.21 3.67 4.18
N LYS A 100 -5.71 4.10 3.02
CA LYS A 100 -7.12 4.15 2.69
C LYS A 100 -7.50 2.96 1.83
N PHE A 101 -8.70 2.44 2.03
CA PHE A 101 -9.19 1.32 1.27
C PHE A 101 -10.67 1.39 0.92
N GLY A 102 -11.00 0.79 -0.21
CA GLY A 102 -12.35 0.40 -0.60
C GLY A 102 -12.33 -1.10 -0.90
N GLU A 103 -13.16 -1.86 -0.19
CA GLU A 103 -13.32 -3.30 -0.33
C GLU A 103 -14.75 -3.58 -0.79
N LEU A 104 -14.89 -4.09 -2.01
CA LEU A 104 -16.21 -4.28 -2.65
C LEU A 104 -16.58 -5.76 -2.81
N GLY A 105 -15.69 -6.68 -2.43
CA GLY A 105 -15.97 -8.11 -2.47
C GLY A 105 -14.75 -9.02 -2.47
N GLY A 106 -15.03 -10.32 -2.47
CA GLY A 106 -14.02 -11.37 -2.45
C GLY A 106 -13.37 -11.56 -1.09
N ASN A 107 -12.11 -12.01 -1.10
CA ASN A 107 -11.27 -12.13 0.09
C ASN A 107 -10.03 -11.24 -0.06
N ASN A 108 -9.38 -10.97 1.06
CA ASN A 108 -8.19 -10.15 1.16
C ASN A 108 -7.03 -10.94 1.74
N ASN A 109 -5.84 -10.59 1.27
CA ASN A 109 -4.58 -11.07 1.77
C ASN A 109 -3.87 -9.93 2.47
N ILE A 110 -3.25 -10.22 3.60
CA ILE A 110 -2.34 -9.30 4.27
C ILE A 110 -1.14 -10.08 4.79
N LYS A 111 0.04 -9.48 4.72
CA LYS A 111 1.24 -9.98 5.38
C LYS A 111 1.92 -8.83 6.09
N VAL A 112 2.19 -9.03 7.36
CA VAL A 112 3.10 -8.18 8.13
C VAL A 112 4.22 -9.08 8.63
N ASN A 113 5.47 -8.72 8.31
CA ASN A 113 6.65 -9.52 8.62
C ASN A 113 6.50 -10.97 8.10
N ASN A 114 6.44 -11.94 9.01
CA ASN A 114 6.32 -13.36 8.68
C ASN A 114 4.90 -13.93 8.87
N ASP A 115 3.92 -13.10 9.23
CA ASP A 115 2.52 -13.51 9.46
C ASP A 115 1.66 -13.13 8.26
N PHE A 116 1.31 -14.13 7.45
CA PHE A 116 0.39 -14.00 6.34
C PHE A 116 -1.01 -14.43 6.76
N ARG A 117 -2.03 -13.63 6.42
CA ARG A 117 -3.43 -13.92 6.68
C ARG A 117 -4.26 -13.74 5.43
N ASN A 118 -5.16 -14.69 5.22
CA ASN A 118 -6.24 -14.62 4.26
C ASN A 118 -7.53 -14.39 5.06
N VAL A 119 -8.18 -13.26 4.82
CA VAL A 119 -9.37 -12.84 5.56
C VAL A 119 -10.50 -12.52 4.60
N GLN A 120 -11.74 -12.69 5.07
CA GLN A 120 -12.90 -12.29 4.29
C GLN A 120 -12.91 -10.77 4.10
N ASP A 121 -12.92 -10.02 5.20
CA ASP A 121 -12.97 -8.56 5.19
C ASP A 121 -11.84 -7.97 6.04
N LEU A 122 -11.23 -6.86 5.60
CA LEU A 122 -10.15 -6.19 6.35
C LEU A 122 -10.59 -5.72 7.74
N VAL A 123 -11.87 -5.38 7.91
CA VAL A 123 -12.43 -4.97 9.22
C VAL A 123 -12.31 -6.05 10.29
N SER A 124 -12.24 -7.33 9.90
CA SER A 124 -12.03 -8.45 10.83
C SER A 124 -10.66 -8.43 11.52
N LEU A 125 -9.71 -7.65 11.00
CA LEU A 125 -8.38 -7.48 11.58
C LEU A 125 -8.35 -6.40 12.67
N ASN A 126 -9.40 -5.61 12.84
CA ASN A 126 -9.42 -4.54 13.83
C ASN A 126 -9.16 -5.07 15.25
N GLY A 127 -8.17 -4.49 15.93
CA GLY A 127 -7.77 -4.92 17.28
C GLY A 127 -6.85 -6.14 17.32
N ASN A 128 -6.58 -6.79 16.18
CA ASN A 128 -5.66 -7.92 16.14
C ASN A 128 -4.20 -7.47 16.00
N THR A 129 -3.29 -8.27 16.54
CA THR A 129 -1.86 -8.19 16.19
C THR A 129 -1.57 -9.09 15.01
N VAL A 130 -0.89 -8.58 13.98
CA VAL A 130 -0.42 -9.31 12.79
C VAL A 130 1.09 -9.11 12.67
N GLY A 131 1.87 -10.20 12.67
CA GLY A 131 3.32 -10.09 12.50
C GLY A 131 4.07 -9.31 13.58
N GLY A 132 3.46 -9.12 14.75
CA GLY A 132 3.98 -8.29 15.84
C GLY A 132 3.53 -6.82 15.81
N ALA A 133 2.79 -6.39 14.79
CA ALA A 133 2.23 -5.04 14.70
C ALA A 133 0.72 -5.03 15.03
N GLN A 134 0.27 -4.01 15.74
CA GLN A 134 -1.14 -3.80 16.05
C GLN A 134 -1.89 -3.25 14.84
N VAL A 135 -3.00 -3.88 14.48
CA VAL A 135 -3.89 -3.42 13.41
C VAL A 135 -5.09 -2.68 14.03
N THR A 136 -5.38 -1.50 13.51
CA THR A 136 -6.60 -0.74 13.78
C THR A 136 -7.29 -0.46 12.45
N VAL A 137 -8.60 -0.70 12.38
CA VAL A 137 -9.41 -0.42 11.19
C VAL A 137 -10.58 0.46 11.60
N SER A 138 -10.73 1.59 10.92
CA SER A 138 -11.85 2.51 11.05
C SER A 138 -12.58 2.57 9.72
N ALA A 139 -13.69 1.85 9.61
CA ALA A 139 -14.42 1.71 8.36
C ALA A 139 -15.93 1.84 8.55
N VAL A 140 -16.60 2.23 7.47
CA VAL A 140 -18.06 2.25 7.37
C VAL A 140 -18.51 1.18 6.39
N GLN A 141 -19.58 0.47 6.75
CA GLN A 141 -20.21 -0.49 5.86
C GLN A 141 -21.23 0.23 4.96
N GLN A 142 -21.22 -0.06 3.66
CA GLN A 142 -22.25 0.36 2.73
C GLN A 142 -22.70 -0.84 1.90
N GLY A 143 -23.88 -1.38 2.20
CA GLY A 143 -24.30 -2.66 1.65
C GLY A 143 -23.35 -3.78 2.11
N ASN A 144 -22.76 -4.51 1.16
CA ASN A 144 -21.78 -5.56 1.44
C ASN A 144 -20.32 -5.06 1.37
N ASN A 145 -20.11 -3.76 1.19
CA ASN A 145 -18.79 -3.17 0.95
C ASN A 145 -18.30 -2.43 2.20
N TRP A 146 -16.98 -2.32 2.32
CA TRP A 146 -16.31 -1.58 3.39
C TRP A 146 -15.42 -0.48 2.83
N TYR A 147 -15.47 0.69 3.46
CA TYR A 147 -14.66 1.85 3.10
C TYR A 147 -14.05 2.45 4.35
N GLY A 148 -12.76 2.76 4.32
CA GLY A 148 -12.15 3.40 5.48
C GLY A 148 -10.64 3.44 5.49
N ASP A 149 -10.12 3.57 6.69
CA ASP A 149 -8.71 3.69 6.99
C ASP A 149 -8.23 2.47 7.77
N MET A 150 -7.03 1.99 7.45
CA MET A 150 -6.30 1.00 8.23
C MET A 150 -4.99 1.59 8.72
N ALA A 151 -4.65 1.31 9.98
CA ALA A 151 -3.35 1.59 10.56
C ALA A 151 -2.72 0.29 11.09
N ILE A 152 -1.45 0.09 10.78
CA ILE A 152 -0.62 -1.03 11.22
C ILE A 152 0.57 -0.42 11.95
N GLU A 153 0.71 -0.67 13.24
CA GLU A 153 1.68 0.03 14.10
C GLU A 153 2.54 -0.95 14.90
N GLY A 154 3.85 -0.79 14.82
CA GLY A 154 4.88 -1.70 15.33
C GLY A 154 6.05 -1.81 14.35
N ALA A 155 7.07 -2.61 14.68
CA ALA A 155 8.19 -2.85 13.76
C ALA A 155 7.73 -3.62 12.51
N ILE A 156 7.81 -3.01 11.34
CA ILE A 156 7.36 -3.55 10.06
C ILE A 156 8.55 -3.63 9.09
N ASP A 157 9.06 -4.84 8.88
CA ASP A 157 10.12 -5.16 7.91
C ASP A 157 9.54 -5.59 6.56
N ASN A 158 8.33 -6.15 6.55
CA ASN A 158 7.66 -6.61 5.34
C ASN A 158 6.17 -6.29 5.41
N PHE A 159 5.66 -5.61 4.38
CA PHE A 159 4.24 -5.32 4.24
C PHE A 159 3.74 -5.74 2.86
N VAL A 160 2.71 -6.59 2.87
CA VAL A 160 1.99 -7.04 1.68
C VAL A 160 0.50 -6.90 1.93
N ILE A 161 -0.24 -6.42 0.94
CA ILE A 161 -1.71 -6.41 0.98
C ILE A 161 -2.26 -6.68 -0.42
N GLY A 162 -3.38 -7.39 -0.52
CA GLY A 162 -4.00 -7.77 -1.78
C GLY A 162 -5.46 -8.13 -1.61
N GLY A 163 -6.21 -8.17 -2.70
CA GLY A 163 -7.64 -8.51 -2.68
C GLY A 163 -8.21 -8.74 -4.08
N GLN A 164 -9.39 -9.35 -4.14
CA GLN A 164 -10.10 -9.57 -5.42
C GLN A 164 -10.74 -8.28 -5.94
N GLU A 165 -11.37 -7.53 -5.05
CA GLU A 165 -12.03 -6.25 -5.33
C GLU A 165 -11.60 -5.23 -4.25
N LEU A 166 -10.30 -4.96 -4.20
CA LEU A 166 -9.66 -4.08 -3.22
C LEU A 166 -8.96 -2.92 -3.92
N TRP A 167 -9.34 -1.69 -3.54
CA TRP A 167 -8.73 -0.44 -3.97
C TRP A 167 -7.97 0.18 -2.81
N LEU A 168 -6.74 0.62 -3.07
CA LEU A 168 -5.85 1.20 -2.07
C LEU A 168 -5.35 2.56 -2.55
N ASP A 169 -5.23 3.51 -1.62
CA ASP A 169 -4.60 4.80 -1.85
C ASP A 169 -4.08 5.36 -0.51
N ASP A 170 -3.34 6.47 -0.57
CA ASP A 170 -2.75 7.15 0.58
C ASP A 170 -1.97 6.20 1.51
N ILE A 171 -1.11 5.36 0.94
CA ILE A 171 -0.26 4.45 1.71
C ILE A 171 0.89 5.27 2.28
N CYS A 172 0.83 5.58 3.57
CA CYS A 172 1.80 6.43 4.26
C CYS A 172 2.64 5.59 5.24
N PRO A 173 3.87 5.21 4.86
CA PRO A 173 4.85 4.68 5.80
C PRO A 173 5.41 5.79 6.71
N ILE A 174 5.56 5.49 8.00
CA ILE A 174 6.09 6.38 9.03
C ILE A 174 7.20 5.64 9.76
N LYS A 175 8.28 6.37 10.02
CA LYS A 175 9.43 5.96 10.84
C LYS A 175 9.40 6.71 12.16
#